data_AF-Q0W243-F1
#
_entry.id   AF-Q0W243-F1
#
_cell.length_a   1.000
_cell.length_b   1.000
_cell.length_c   1.000
_cell.angle_alpha   90.00
_cell.angle_beta   90.00
_cell.angle_gamma   90.00
#
_symmetry.space_group_name_H-M   'P 1'
#
loop_
_entity.id
_entity.type
_entity.pdbx_description
1 polymer ?
#
loop_
_entity_poly.entity_id
_entity_poly.type
_entity_poly.pdbx_seq_one_letter_code
_entity_poly.pdbx_strand_id
1 'polypeptide(L)'
;MDKFMIITLTVTALLLVVAGGAIVYSSSAGEVVNTSGDAMKIAEKFISTEATFKFDGMPDTLTFKPAVAKTPDTYEIIVEFTSRSAGFGDRSDMMTAQVLTPHEAVITVEKGVVISAVMDGQWDMLTQKAIESPATMPRLEGNTVIPTVQDDGTGNQPQL
;
A
#
# COMPACT_ATOMS: atom_id res chain seq x y z
N MET A 1 8.85 15.14 58.67
CA MET A 1 9.42 14.31 57.58
C MET A 1 8.42 14.39 56.46
N ASP A 2 8.62 15.41 55.63
CA ASP A 2 7.50 16.04 54.95
C ASP A 2 7.30 15.34 53.61
N LYS A 3 6.05 14.96 53.33
CA LYS A 3 5.61 14.30 52.10
C LYS A 3 5.99 15.06 50.82
N PHE A 4 6.48 16.29 50.94
CA PHE A 4 7.01 17.11 49.86
C PHE A 4 8.48 16.81 49.49
N MET A 5 9.23 16.06 50.31
CA MET A 5 10.63 15.68 50.01
C MET A 5 10.75 14.41 49.15
N ILE A 6 9.67 13.64 49.01
CA ILE A 6 9.64 12.40 48.22
C ILE A 6 9.19 12.66 46.77
N ILE A 7 8.39 13.71 46.52
CA ILE A 7 7.85 14.02 45.19
C ILE A 7 8.90 14.70 44.29
N THR A 8 9.93 15.33 44.84
CA THR A 8 11.06 15.87 44.07
C THR A 8 12.01 14.80 43.53
N LEU A 9 12.03 13.58 44.10
CA LEU A 9 12.92 12.52 43.64
C LEU A 9 12.38 11.75 42.42
N THR A 10 11.07 11.83 42.11
CA THR A 10 10.48 11.13 40.95
C THR A 10 10.40 12.00 39.69
N VAL A 11 10.33 13.33 39.82
CA VAL A 11 10.28 14.24 38.67
C VAL A 11 11.67 14.47 38.04
N THR A 12 12.75 14.19 38.78
CA THR A 12 14.13 14.36 38.29
C THR A 12 14.67 13.15 37.51
N ALA A 13 13.82 12.17 37.18
CA ALA A 13 14.13 11.07 36.26
C ALA A 13 13.48 11.22 34.87
N LEU A 14 12.69 12.28 34.64
CA LEU A 14 12.02 12.53 33.35
C LEU A 14 12.68 13.66 32.52
N LEU A 15 13.85 14.16 32.92
CA LEU A 15 14.55 15.26 32.26
C LEU A 15 16.03 14.95 31.96
N LEU A 16 16.37 13.69 31.72
CA LEU A 16 17.68 13.26 31.25
C LEU A 16 17.62 12.40 29.97
N VAL A 17 16.76 12.78 29.02
CA VAL A 17 16.92 12.39 27.60
C VAL A 17 16.87 13.64 26.69
N VAL A 18 17.17 14.82 27.23
CA VAL A 18 17.27 16.07 26.44
C VAL A 18 18.74 16.48 26.20
N ALA A 19 19.71 15.77 26.78
CA ALA A 19 21.14 15.98 26.52
C ALA A 19 21.78 14.93 25.59
N GLY A 20 20.97 14.06 24.97
CA GLY A 20 21.36 13.22 23.82
C GLY A 20 20.67 13.64 22.51
N GLY A 21 19.98 14.78 22.55
CA GLY A 21 19.17 15.35 21.46
C GLY A 21 19.96 16.19 20.46
N ALA A 22 21.28 16.08 20.41
CA ALA A 22 21.92 16.05 19.11
C ALA A 22 21.64 14.66 18.53
N ILE A 23 20.38 14.40 18.16
CA ILE A 23 20.16 13.60 16.96
C ILE A 23 20.92 14.42 15.93
N VAL A 24 22.14 13.97 15.65
CA VAL A 24 22.80 14.27 14.41
C VAL A 24 21.76 13.86 13.39
N TYR A 25 20.92 14.81 12.98
CA TYR A 25 20.34 14.79 11.66
C TYR A 25 21.58 14.84 10.79
N SER A 26 22.15 13.66 10.55
CA SER A 26 23.03 13.42 9.43
C SER A 26 22.13 13.70 8.24
N SER A 27 22.01 14.99 7.93
CA SER A 27 21.80 15.48 6.59
C SER A 27 23.02 14.94 5.85
N SER A 28 22.93 13.68 5.43
CA SER A 28 23.71 13.19 4.32
C SER A 28 23.36 14.14 3.19
N ALA A 29 24.26 15.10 2.94
CA ALA A 29 24.26 15.92 1.76
C ALA A 29 23.84 15.00 0.61
N GLY A 30 22.72 15.34 -0.03
CA GLY A 30 22.03 14.44 -0.95
C GLY A 30 23.02 13.74 -1.85
N GLU A 31 23.25 12.45 -1.58
CA GLU A 31 23.84 11.58 -2.57
C GLU A 31 22.82 11.63 -3.70
N VAL A 32 23.22 12.19 -4.84
CA VAL A 32 22.33 12.27 -5.99
C VAL A 32 22.15 10.83 -6.44
N VAL A 33 21.09 10.19 -5.93
CA VAL A 33 20.73 8.80 -6.18
C VAL A 33 20.26 8.69 -7.63
N ASN A 34 21.24 8.56 -8.53
CA ASN A 34 21.04 8.48 -9.98
C ASN A 34 21.57 7.16 -10.55
N THR A 35 21.72 6.14 -9.70
CA THR A 35 22.12 4.80 -10.15
C THR A 35 21.00 3.80 -9.88
N SER A 36 20.97 2.72 -10.68
CA SER A 36 20.06 1.61 -10.45
C SER A 36 20.25 0.96 -9.08
N GLY A 37 21.48 0.94 -8.56
CA GLY A 37 21.79 0.40 -7.23
C GLY A 37 21.21 1.25 -6.10
N ASP A 38 21.23 2.57 -6.24
CA ASP A 38 20.67 3.46 -5.23
C ASP A 38 19.14 3.47 -5.28
N ALA A 39 18.54 3.39 -6.48
CA ALA A 39 17.11 3.18 -6.65
C ALA A 39 16.64 1.86 -5.99
N MET A 40 17.46 0.79 -6.07
CA MET A 40 17.19 -0.48 -5.40
C MET A 40 17.14 -0.32 -3.87
N LYS A 41 18.14 0.34 -3.28
CA LYS A 41 18.17 0.59 -1.82
C LYS A 41 16.96 1.41 -1.35
N ILE A 42 16.51 2.37 -2.17
CA ILE A 42 15.31 3.17 -1.88
C ILE A 42 14.07 2.28 -1.91
N ALA A 43 13.91 1.44 -2.93
CA ALA A 43 12.80 0.51 -3.04
C ALA A 43 12.77 -0.48 -1.86
N GLU A 44 13.94 -1.01 -1.46
CA GLU A 44 14.08 -1.90 -0.30
C GLU A 44 13.67 -1.24 1.01
N LYS A 45 14.14 0.00 1.23
CA LYS A 45 13.73 0.78 2.40
C LYS A 45 12.23 1.07 2.40
N PHE A 46 11.68 1.43 1.24
CA PHE A 46 10.26 1.72 1.10
C PHE A 46 9.41 0.50 1.46
N ILE A 47 9.62 -0.65 0.81
CA ILE A 47 8.80 -1.84 1.03
C ILE A 47 8.89 -2.33 2.48
N SER A 48 10.07 -2.28 3.09
CA SER A 48 10.28 -2.69 4.49
C SER A 48 9.51 -1.84 5.50
N THR A 49 9.03 -0.66 5.08
CA THR A 49 8.23 0.26 5.90
C THR A 49 6.77 0.38 5.46
N GLU A 50 6.40 -0.27 4.36
CA GLU A 50 5.05 -0.19 3.80
C GLU A 50 4.04 -0.97 4.66
N ALA A 51 2.80 -0.49 4.71
CA ALA A 51 1.79 -0.96 5.65
C ALA A 51 1.42 -2.45 5.48
N THR A 52 1.23 -2.92 4.25
CA THR A 52 0.93 -4.32 3.96
C THR A 52 2.09 -5.22 4.37
N PHE A 53 3.32 -4.89 3.96
CA PHE A 53 4.50 -5.68 4.31
C PHE A 53 4.76 -5.70 5.82
N LYS A 54 4.59 -4.56 6.51
CA LYS A 54 4.74 -4.46 7.96
C LYS A 54 3.67 -5.24 8.73
N PHE A 55 2.45 -5.28 8.22
CA PHE A 55 1.35 -5.95 8.89
C PHE A 55 1.64 -7.44 9.02
N ASP A 56 1.99 -8.10 7.91
CA ASP A 56 2.15 -9.56 7.90
C ASP A 56 3.01 -10.14 6.77
N GLY A 57 3.83 -9.30 6.12
CA GLY A 57 4.81 -9.73 5.13
C GLY A 57 5.82 -10.74 5.68
N MET A 58 6.33 -11.61 4.81
CA MET A 58 7.32 -12.64 5.11
C MET A 58 8.70 -12.21 4.57
N PRO A 59 9.63 -11.76 5.44
CA PRO A 59 10.92 -11.22 4.99
C PRO A 59 11.79 -12.23 4.22
N ASP A 60 11.64 -13.51 4.51
CA ASP A 60 12.34 -14.62 3.83
C ASP A 60 11.86 -14.85 2.38
N THR A 61 10.72 -14.26 2.00
CA THR A 61 10.16 -14.32 0.65
C THR A 61 10.36 -13.03 -0.15
N LEU A 62 10.90 -11.98 0.48
CA LEU A 62 11.09 -10.68 -0.15
C LEU A 62 12.21 -10.76 -1.18
N THR A 63 11.88 -10.50 -2.44
CA THR A 63 12.83 -10.53 -3.56
C THR A 63 12.65 -9.32 -4.47
N PHE A 64 13.74 -8.94 -5.16
CA PHE A 64 13.77 -7.79 -6.07
C PHE A 64 14.25 -8.24 -7.45
N LYS A 65 13.51 -7.88 -8.49
CA LYS A 65 14.01 -7.97 -9.87
C LYS A 65 14.99 -6.81 -10.12
N PRO A 66 15.96 -6.96 -11.05
CA PRO A 66 16.88 -5.87 -11.38
C PRO A 66 16.14 -4.58 -11.77
N ALA A 67 16.62 -3.43 -11.27
CA ALA A 67 16.04 -2.14 -11.60
C ALA A 67 16.20 -1.82 -13.10
N VAL A 68 15.10 -1.41 -13.74
CA VAL A 68 15.06 -1.06 -15.16
C VAL A 68 14.96 0.45 -15.31
N ALA A 69 15.91 1.07 -15.99
CA ALA A 69 15.86 2.50 -16.30
C ALA A 69 14.72 2.78 -17.30
N LYS A 70 13.87 3.77 -16.99
CA LYS A 70 12.77 4.20 -17.87
C LYS A 70 13.12 5.50 -18.60
N THR A 71 13.76 6.43 -17.89
CA THR A 71 14.30 7.71 -18.39
C THR A 71 15.57 8.04 -17.58
N PRO A 72 16.32 9.12 -17.90
CA PRO A 72 17.37 9.59 -17.01
C PRO A 72 16.83 9.80 -15.59
N ASP A 73 17.55 9.25 -14.61
CA ASP A 73 17.22 9.32 -13.18
C ASP A 73 15.89 8.67 -12.75
N THR A 74 15.24 7.88 -13.63
CA THR A 74 14.00 7.14 -13.30
C THR A 74 14.18 5.64 -13.48
N TYR A 75 13.86 4.89 -12.43
CA TYR A 75 13.97 3.44 -12.39
C TYR A 75 12.67 2.81 -11.95
N GLU A 76 12.32 1.71 -12.59
CA GLU A 76 11.24 0.81 -12.18
C GLU A 76 11.84 -0.45 -11.57
N ILE A 77 11.30 -0.86 -10.42
CA ILE A 77 11.73 -2.02 -9.66
C ILE A 77 10.49 -2.86 -9.38
N ILE A 78 10.56 -4.15 -9.72
CA ILE A 78 9.53 -5.12 -9.35
C ILE A 78 9.99 -5.82 -8.08
N VAL A 79 9.12 -5.83 -7.08
CA VAL A 79 9.33 -6.44 -5.76
C VAL A 79 8.28 -7.52 -5.56
N GLU A 80 8.71 -8.69 -5.12
CA GLU A 80 7.81 -9.81 -4.83
C GLU A 80 7.96 -10.22 -3.37
N PHE A 81 6.85 -10.48 -2.68
CA PHE A 81 6.86 -11.02 -1.32
C PHE A 81 5.55 -11.75 -1.02
N THR A 82 5.53 -12.56 0.04
CA THR A 82 4.33 -13.25 0.53
C THR A 82 3.86 -12.65 1.85
N SER A 83 2.55 -12.45 2.00
CA SER A 83 1.88 -12.07 3.25
C SER A 83 1.20 -13.27 3.89
N ARG A 84 0.96 -13.24 5.21
CA ARG A 84 0.25 -14.32 5.94
C ARG A 84 -1.27 -14.20 5.91
N SER A 85 -1.81 -13.16 5.31
CA SER A 85 -3.24 -12.94 5.11
C SER A 85 -3.50 -12.22 3.78
N ALA A 86 -4.73 -12.35 3.30
CA ALA A 86 -5.16 -11.67 2.07
C ALA A 86 -5.60 -10.22 2.35
N GLY A 87 -5.25 -9.31 1.45
CA GLY A 87 -5.64 -7.91 1.48
C GLY A 87 -4.45 -6.95 1.50
N PHE A 88 -4.74 -5.66 1.62
CA PHE A 88 -3.77 -4.58 1.51
C PHE A 88 -3.81 -3.66 2.73
N GLY A 89 -2.69 -2.99 2.98
CA GLY A 89 -2.54 -2.00 4.06
C GLY A 89 -2.53 -2.60 5.46
N ASP A 90 -2.61 -1.70 6.44
CA ASP A 90 -2.71 -2.05 7.86
C ASP A 90 -4.13 -2.54 8.18
N ARG A 91 -4.19 -3.74 8.76
CA ARG A 91 -5.43 -4.44 9.10
C ARG A 91 -5.42 -4.91 10.57
N SER A 92 -4.65 -4.24 11.42
CA SER A 92 -4.49 -4.58 12.85
C SER A 92 -5.78 -4.65 13.65
N ASP A 93 -6.81 -3.91 13.22
CA ASP A 93 -8.13 -3.89 13.86
C ASP A 93 -9.13 -4.89 13.24
N MET A 94 -8.70 -5.73 12.29
CA MET A 94 -9.55 -6.68 11.58
C MET A 94 -9.19 -8.13 11.90
N MET A 95 -10.20 -8.97 12.02
CA MET A 95 -10.01 -10.43 12.00
C MET A 95 -9.72 -10.86 10.56
N THR A 96 -8.47 -11.23 10.28
CA THR A 96 -8.04 -11.70 8.95
C THR A 96 -7.94 -13.22 8.90
N ALA A 97 -8.19 -13.79 7.72
CA ALA A 97 -7.93 -15.22 7.49
C ALA A 97 -6.43 -15.44 7.26
N GLN A 98 -5.89 -16.52 7.84
CA GLN A 98 -4.51 -16.92 7.61
C GLN A 98 -4.39 -17.63 6.26
N VAL A 99 -3.89 -16.91 5.26
CA VAL A 99 -3.68 -17.41 3.89
C VAL A 99 -2.40 -16.80 3.35
N LEU A 100 -1.50 -17.65 2.86
CA LEU A 100 -0.28 -17.19 2.18
C LEU A 100 -0.68 -16.54 0.86
N THR A 101 -0.46 -15.23 0.77
CA THR A 101 -0.83 -14.43 -0.39
C THR A 101 0.43 -13.84 -1.02
N PRO A 102 0.83 -14.30 -2.22
CA PRO A 102 1.93 -13.68 -2.95
C PRO A 102 1.48 -12.33 -3.51
N HIS A 103 2.37 -11.34 -3.43
CA HIS A 103 2.17 -9.99 -3.95
C HIS A 103 3.31 -9.63 -4.91
N GLU A 104 2.98 -8.87 -5.95
CA GLU A 104 3.93 -8.18 -6.82
C GLU A 104 3.72 -6.66 -6.71
N ALA A 105 4.75 -5.92 -6.34
CA ALA A 105 4.73 -4.46 -6.29
C ALA A 105 5.64 -3.87 -7.36
N VAL A 106 5.11 -2.90 -8.11
CA VAL A 106 5.85 -2.10 -9.09
C VAL A 106 6.16 -0.75 -8.45
N ILE A 107 7.43 -0.50 -8.15
CA ILE A 107 7.92 0.73 -7.53
C ILE A 107 8.69 1.55 -8.56
N THR A 108 8.31 2.82 -8.72
CA THR A 108 9.03 3.78 -9.55
C THR A 108 9.76 4.78 -8.66
N VAL A 109 11.08 4.84 -8.84
CA VAL A 109 11.95 5.81 -8.18
C VAL A 109 12.42 6.83 -9.22
N GLU A 110 12.14 8.10 -9.00
CA GLU A 110 12.65 9.22 -9.81
C GLU A 110 13.49 10.14 -8.93
N LYS A 111 14.73 10.43 -9.35
CA LYS A 111 15.65 11.36 -8.67
C LYS A 111 15.78 11.10 -7.17
N GLY A 112 15.87 9.82 -6.81
CA GLY A 112 15.98 9.39 -5.41
C GLY A 112 14.69 9.43 -4.58
N VAL A 113 13.52 9.57 -5.21
CA VAL A 113 12.23 9.59 -4.52
C VAL A 113 11.30 8.54 -5.12
N VAL A 114 10.58 7.79 -4.28
CA VAL A 114 9.50 6.92 -4.74
C VAL A 114 8.35 7.80 -5.20
N ILE A 115 8.06 7.80 -6.50
CA ILE A 115 6.99 8.60 -7.11
C ILE A 115 5.74 7.78 -7.44
N SER A 116 5.88 6.45 -7.51
CA SER A 116 4.78 5.51 -7.70
C SER A 116 5.12 4.20 -7.01
N ALA A 117 4.14 3.56 -6.39
CA ALA A 117 4.26 2.23 -5.84
C ALA A 117 2.88 1.55 -5.89
N VAL A 118 2.76 0.53 -6.73
CA VAL A 118 1.49 -0.16 -6.99
C VAL A 118 1.64 -1.64 -6.68
N MET A 119 0.82 -2.16 -5.77
CA MET A 119 0.78 -3.58 -5.42
C MET A 119 -0.38 -4.27 -6.16
N ASP A 120 -0.06 -5.40 -6.79
CA ASP A 120 -0.95 -6.27 -7.56
C ASP A 120 -1.77 -5.56 -8.65
N GLY A 121 -1.30 -4.39 -9.10
CA GLY A 121 -2.04 -3.52 -10.02
C GLY A 121 -3.33 -2.93 -9.44
N GLN A 122 -3.58 -3.09 -8.15
CA GLN A 122 -4.86 -2.79 -7.50
C GLN A 122 -4.74 -1.81 -6.35
N TRP A 123 -3.56 -1.70 -5.73
CA TRP A 123 -3.38 -0.91 -4.52
C TRP A 123 -2.27 0.12 -4.69
N ASP A 124 -2.61 1.40 -4.54
CA ASP A 124 -1.64 2.48 -4.43
C ASP A 124 -1.06 2.47 -3.01
N MET A 125 0.21 2.08 -2.92
CA MET A 125 0.93 1.94 -1.65
C MET A 125 1.32 3.29 -1.04
N LEU A 126 1.37 4.37 -1.84
CA LEU A 126 1.67 5.71 -1.34
C LEU A 126 0.45 6.35 -0.70
N THR A 127 -0.72 6.18 -1.32
CA THR A 127 -1.98 6.76 -0.81
C THR A 127 -2.79 5.79 0.04
N GLN A 128 -2.39 4.51 0.10
CA GLN A 128 -3.06 3.42 0.82
C GLN A 128 -4.53 3.28 0.41
N LYS A 129 -4.75 3.21 -0.91
CA LYS A 129 -6.08 3.16 -1.52
C LYS A 129 -6.10 2.20 -2.70
N ALA A 130 -7.28 1.64 -2.96
CA ALA A 130 -7.51 0.90 -4.19
C ALA A 130 -7.43 1.85 -5.39
N ILE A 131 -6.79 1.38 -6.47
CA ILE A 131 -6.76 2.07 -7.74
C ILE A 131 -8.09 1.79 -8.43
N GLU A 132 -8.83 2.85 -8.74
CA GLU A 132 -10.06 2.73 -9.52
C GLU A 132 -9.71 2.19 -10.91
N SER A 133 -10.15 0.96 -11.19
CA SER A 133 -10.05 0.43 -12.54
C SER A 133 -11.05 1.18 -13.43
N PRO A 134 -10.67 1.60 -14.66
CA PRO A 134 -11.62 2.14 -15.62
C PRO A 134 -12.75 1.15 -15.99
N ALA A 135 -12.65 -0.13 -15.57
CA ALA A 135 -13.71 -1.12 -15.72
C ALA A 135 -14.88 -0.96 -14.71
N THR A 136 -14.77 -0.07 -13.71
CA THR A 136 -15.87 0.27 -12.78
C THR A 136 -16.76 1.40 -13.29
N MET A 137 -16.73 1.70 -14.60
CA MET A 137 -17.89 2.35 -15.22
C MET A 137 -19.11 1.50 -14.84
N PRO A 138 -20.17 2.08 -14.23
CA PRO A 138 -21.41 1.33 -14.07
C PRO A 138 -21.73 0.85 -15.49
N ARG A 139 -21.81 -0.47 -15.66
CA ARG A 139 -22.45 -1.04 -16.85
C ARG A 139 -23.74 -0.24 -16.93
N LEU A 140 -23.87 0.58 -17.98
CA LEU A 140 -25.15 1.12 -18.36
C LEU A 140 -25.94 -0.14 -18.68
N GLU A 141 -26.54 -0.73 -17.64
CA GLU A 141 -27.57 -1.75 -17.70
C GLU A 141 -28.58 -1.10 -18.60
N GLY A 142 -28.55 -1.51 -19.87
CA GLY A 142 -29.47 -1.03 -20.86
C GLY A 142 -30.85 -1.19 -20.26
N ASN A 143 -31.54 -0.07 -20.08
CA ASN A 143 -32.97 -0.02 -19.88
C ASN A 143 -33.64 -0.51 -21.17
N THR A 144 -33.42 -1.79 -21.50
CA THR A 144 -34.30 -2.52 -22.38
C THR A 144 -35.51 -2.83 -21.52
N VAL A 145 -36.43 -1.87 -21.49
CA VAL A 145 -37.83 -2.17 -21.20
C VAL A 145 -38.19 -3.32 -22.14
N ILE A 146 -38.23 -4.54 -21.62
CA ILE A 146 -38.93 -5.63 -22.28
C ILE A 146 -40.39 -5.18 -22.19
N PRO A 147 -41.08 -4.80 -23.28
CA PRO A 147 -42.52 -4.66 -23.19
C PRO A 147 -43.03 -6.04 -22.80
N THR A 148 -43.55 -6.14 -21.57
CA THR A 148 -44.43 -7.24 -21.21
C THR A 148 -45.55 -7.23 -22.25
N VAL A 149 -45.53 -8.19 -23.17
CA VAL A 149 -46.69 -8.52 -23.98
C VAL A 149 -47.76 -8.90 -22.96
N GLN A 150 -48.68 -7.97 -22.69
CA GLN A 150 -49.92 -8.29 -22.02
C GLN A 150 -50.66 -9.23 -22.97
N ASP A 151 -50.62 -10.52 -22.65
CA ASP A 151 -51.57 -11.49 -23.16
C ASP A 151 -52.96 -11.06 -22.70
N ASP A 152 -53.69 -10.39 -23.58
CA ASP A 152 -54.98 -9.78 -23.28
C ASP A 152 -56.15 -10.76 -23.40
N GLY A 153 -55.89 -12.08 -23.46
CA GLY A 153 -56.89 -13.10 -23.17
C GLY A 153 -58.18 -13.02 -24.00
N THR A 154 -58.17 -12.36 -25.15
CA THR A 154 -59.35 -12.28 -26.02
C THR A 154 -59.27 -13.36 -27.09
N GLY A 155 -59.90 -14.49 -26.75
CA GLY A 155 -60.15 -15.56 -27.71
C GLY A 155 -60.88 -15.06 -28.94
N ASN A 156 -60.41 -15.49 -30.12
CA ASN A 156 -61.20 -15.48 -31.33
C ASN A 156 -61.01 -16.80 -32.06
N GLN A 157 -62.00 -17.68 -31.92
CA GLN A 157 -62.24 -18.77 -32.86
C GLN A 157 -62.73 -18.20 -34.19
N PRO A 158 -62.24 -18.73 -35.32
CA PRO A 158 -63.06 -18.98 -36.50
C PRO A 158 -63.28 -20.50 -36.55
N GLN A 159 -64.49 -21.04 -36.31
CA GLN A 159 -65.66 -21.09 -37.18
C GLN A 159 -65.35 -21.59 -38.60
N LEU A 160 -65.76 -22.85 -38.81
CA LEU A 160 -65.83 -23.72 -40.00
C LEU A 160 -64.54 -24.39 -40.48
#